data_AF-A0A944C369-F1
#
_entry.id   AF-A0A944C369-F1
#
_cell.length_a   1.000
_cell.length_b   1.000
_cell.length_c   1.000
_cell.angle_alpha   90.00
_cell.angle_beta   90.00
_cell.angle_gamma   90.00
#
_symmetry.space_group_name_H-M   'P 1'
#
loop_
_entity.id
_entity.type
_entity.pdbx_description
1 polymer ?
#
loop_
_entity_poly.entity_id
_entity_poly.type
_entity_poly.pdbx_seq_one_letter_code
_entity_poly.pdbx_strand_id
1 'polypeptide(L)'
;MLCGERSMYSFRIVSGTILLFTVPKLVFTIISAGGNRLGRLFHRDWRHIQTVAFFFACIVAVVQFYCVTVGINRLDVNRVTLASPLLPKSFDGYRVVQISDLHLGSYFSDDSFVRTVVDSVNSLHPDLIVFTGDLVNESPDE
;
A
#
# COMPACT_ATOMS: atom_id res chain seq x y z
N MET A 1 9.84 -20.48 -15.53
CA MET A 1 9.46 -19.05 -15.44
C MET A 1 7.96 -18.81 -15.21
N LEU A 2 7.01 -19.43 -15.92
CA LEU A 2 5.55 -19.23 -15.72
C LEU A 2 4.95 -19.64 -14.34
N CYS A 3 5.74 -20.25 -13.45
CA CYS A 3 5.26 -20.70 -12.13
C CYS A 3 5.25 -19.57 -11.09
N GLY A 4 6.19 -18.62 -11.17
CA GLY A 4 6.31 -17.48 -10.24
C GLY A 4 5.19 -16.46 -10.42
N GLU A 5 4.87 -16.10 -11.66
CA GLU A 5 3.83 -15.10 -11.99
C GLU A 5 2.43 -15.48 -11.43
N ARG A 6 2.02 -16.74 -11.63
CA ARG A 6 0.74 -17.22 -11.07
C ARG A 6 0.78 -17.27 -9.55
N SER A 7 1.92 -17.60 -8.96
CA SER A 7 2.06 -17.71 -7.50
C SER A 7 1.84 -16.35 -6.84
N MET A 8 2.50 -15.30 -7.32
CA MET A 8 2.42 -13.95 -6.73
C MET A 8 1.06 -13.27 -6.96
N TYR A 9 0.51 -13.36 -8.18
CA TYR A 9 -0.82 -12.80 -8.47
C TYR A 9 -1.91 -13.54 -7.68
N SER A 10 -1.84 -14.88 -7.63
CA SER A 10 -2.78 -15.67 -6.83
C SER A 10 -2.62 -15.36 -5.34
N PHE A 11 -1.41 -15.19 -4.85
CA PHE A 11 -1.16 -14.80 -3.46
C PHE A 11 -1.77 -13.43 -3.12
N ARG A 12 -1.62 -12.42 -3.99
CA ARG A 12 -2.23 -11.09 -3.81
C ARG A 12 -3.76 -11.15 -3.81
N ILE A 13 -4.37 -11.88 -4.74
CA ILE A 13 -5.83 -12.03 -4.79
C ILE A 13 -6.36 -12.80 -3.58
N VAL A 14 -5.69 -13.89 -3.19
CA VAL A 14 -6.09 -14.72 -2.04
C VAL A 14 -5.96 -13.93 -0.74
N SER A 15 -4.82 -13.30 -0.48
CA SER A 15 -4.60 -12.48 0.72
C SER A 15 -5.55 -11.28 0.78
N GLY A 16 -5.73 -10.57 -0.34
CA GLY A 16 -6.69 -9.47 -0.45
C GLY A 16 -8.13 -9.90 -0.15
N THR A 17 -8.55 -11.04 -0.70
CA THR A 17 -9.89 -11.60 -0.46
C THR A 17 -10.08 -12.00 1.00
N ILE A 18 -9.11 -12.70 1.60
CA ILE A 18 -9.16 -13.09 3.03
C ILE A 18 -9.30 -11.85 3.91
N LEU A 19 -8.47 -10.83 3.67
CA LEU A 19 -8.49 -9.60 4.46
C LEU A 19 -9.82 -8.87 4.30
N LEU A 20 -10.38 -8.80 3.08
CA LEU A 20 -11.64 -8.11 2.79
C LEU A 20 -12.83 -8.68 3.56
N PHE A 21 -12.83 -9.99 3.81
CA PHE A 21 -13.89 -10.62 4.62
C PHE A 21 -13.59 -10.65 6.11
N THR A 22 -12.33 -10.76 6.50
CA THR A 22 -11.94 -10.96 7.90
C THR A 22 -11.99 -9.65 8.69
N VAL A 23 -11.48 -8.55 8.14
CA VAL A 23 -11.37 -7.26 8.85
C VAL A 23 -12.74 -6.66 9.19
N PRO A 24 -13.71 -6.55 8.27
CA PRO A 24 -15.03 -6.02 8.60
C PRO A 24 -15.78 -6.88 9.63
N LYS A 25 -15.66 -8.21 9.54
CA LYS A 25 -16.25 -9.14 10.53
C LYS A 25 -15.62 -8.97 11.91
N LEU A 26 -14.31 -8.80 11.98
CA LEU A 26 -13.60 -8.58 13.25
C LEU A 26 -14.06 -7.27 13.89
N VAL A 27 -14.10 -6.19 13.11
CA VAL A 27 -14.59 -4.87 13.54
C VAL A 27 -16.03 -4.96 14.08
N PHE A 28 -16.93 -5.59 13.31
CA PHE A 28 -18.31 -5.82 13.74
C PHE A 28 -18.38 -6.61 15.05
N THR A 29 -17.58 -7.67 15.17
CA THR A 29 -17.55 -8.54 16.35
C THR A 29 -17.06 -7.80 17.58
N ILE A 30 -16.01 -6.98 17.47
CA ILE A 30 -15.47 -6.19 18.59
C ILE A 30 -16.50 -5.16 19.07
N ILE A 31 -17.09 -4.38 18.15
CA ILE A 31 -18.08 -3.35 18.50
C ILE A 31 -19.32 -3.99 19.11
N SER A 32 -19.82 -5.08 18.53
CA SER A 32 -21.00 -5.78 19.02
C SER A 32 -20.76 -6.45 20.37
N ALA A 33 -19.61 -7.11 20.57
CA ALA A 33 -19.27 -7.76 21.84
C ALA A 33 -19.04 -6.74 22.96
N GLY A 34 -18.32 -5.65 22.69
CA GLY A 34 -18.12 -4.55 23.63
C GLY A 34 -19.44 -3.88 24.01
N GLY A 35 -20.25 -3.56 23.00
CA GLY A 35 -21.58 -2.99 23.16
C GLY A 35 -22.52 -3.83 24.02
N ASN A 36 -22.63 -5.12 23.71
CA ASN A 36 -23.49 -6.04 24.44
C ASN A 36 -22.97 -6.36 25.86
N ARG A 37 -21.66 -6.29 26.10
CA ARG A 37 -21.11 -6.41 27.47
C ARG A 37 -21.43 -5.17 28.30
N LEU A 38 -21.25 -3.98 27.73
CA LEU A 38 -21.51 -2.73 28.42
C LEU A 38 -23.01 -2.51 28.68
N GLY A 39 -23.87 -2.79 27.70
CA GLY A 39 -25.33 -2.72 27.87
C GLY A 39 -25.87 -3.66 28.96
N ARG A 40 -25.25 -4.83 29.15
CA ARG A 40 -25.57 -5.76 30.25
C ARG A 40 -25.19 -5.21 31.63
N LEU A 41 -24.10 -4.46 31.73
CA LEU A 41 -23.67 -3.83 32.99
C LEU A 41 -24.58 -2.67 33.40
N PHE A 42 -25.17 -1.96 32.43
CA PHE A 42 -26.03 -0.80 32.65
C PHE A 42 -27.54 -1.11 32.52
N HIS A 43 -27.94 -2.38 32.44
CA HIS A 43 -29.34 -2.83 32.24
C HIS A 43 -30.09 -2.05 31.14
N ARG A 44 -29.39 -1.71 30.05
CA ARG A 44 -29.93 -0.90 28.95
C ARG A 44 -29.78 -1.66 27.63
N ASP A 45 -30.89 -1.82 26.91
CA ASP A 45 -30.90 -2.47 25.60
C ASP A 45 -30.33 -1.56 24.52
N TRP A 46 -29.08 -1.78 24.16
CA TRP A 46 -28.38 -0.99 23.15
C TRP A 46 -28.65 -1.54 21.74
N ARG A 47 -29.91 -1.74 21.38
CA ARG A 47 -30.30 -2.30 20.07
C ARG A 47 -29.70 -1.53 18.88
N HIS A 48 -29.51 -0.22 19.04
CA HIS A 48 -28.88 0.62 18.02
C HIS A 48 -27.38 0.34 17.81
N ILE A 49 -26.68 -0.31 18.75
CA ILE A 49 -25.25 -0.58 18.60
C ILE A 49 -24.96 -1.58 17.49
N GLN A 50 -25.87 -2.52 17.26
CA GLN A 50 -25.73 -3.51 16.18
C GLN A 50 -25.88 -2.84 14.81
N THR A 51 -26.82 -1.90 14.69
CA THR A 51 -27.01 -1.08 13.48
C THR A 51 -25.77 -0.23 13.20
N VAL A 52 -25.25 0.47 14.21
CA VAL A 52 -24.03 1.28 14.09
C VAL A 52 -22.82 0.42 13.72
N ALA A 53 -22.65 -0.74 14.37
CA ALA A 53 -21.57 -1.69 14.07
C ALA A 53 -21.62 -2.20 12.63
N PHE A 54 -22.83 -2.49 12.12
CA PHE A 54 -23.03 -2.96 10.76
C PHE A 54 -22.63 -1.89 9.73
N PHE A 55 -23.14 -0.67 9.86
CA PHE A 55 -22.78 0.42 8.95
C PHE A 55 -21.28 0.73 8.98
N PHE A 56 -20.67 0.72 10.17
CA PHE A 56 -19.24 0.93 10.30
C PHE A 56 -18.42 -0.18 9.62
N ALA A 57 -18.81 -1.44 9.78
CA ALA A 57 -18.18 -2.58 9.10
C ALA A 57 -18.32 -2.48 7.57
N CYS A 58 -19.48 -2.03 7.06
CA CYS A 58 -19.67 -1.78 5.63
C CYS A 58 -18.73 -0.68 5.11
N ILE A 59 -18.56 0.42 5.86
CA ILE A 59 -17.62 1.50 5.50
C ILE A 59 -16.20 0.94 5.42
N VAL A 60 -15.76 0.17 6.42
CA VAL A 60 -14.44 -0.47 6.42
C VAL A 60 -14.27 -1.38 5.20
N ALA A 61 -15.28 -2.18 4.86
CA ALA A 61 -15.24 -3.06 3.69
C ALA A 61 -15.10 -2.27 2.37
N VAL A 62 -15.82 -1.16 2.23
CA VAL A 62 -15.74 -0.29 1.04
C VAL A 62 -14.37 0.37 0.92
N VAL A 63 -13.84 0.92 2.01
CA VAL A 63 -12.50 1.52 2.04
C VAL A 63 -11.44 0.47 1.70
N GLN A 64 -11.55 -0.72 2.28
CA GLN A 64 -10.60 -1.80 2.03
C GLN A 64 -10.65 -2.31 0.58
N PHE A 65 -11.84 -2.43 0.01
CA PHE A 65 -12.01 -2.74 -1.40
C PHE A 65 -11.32 -1.69 -2.29
N TYR A 66 -11.50 -0.41 -1.99
CA TYR A 66 -10.82 0.68 -2.69
C TYR A 66 -9.29 0.60 -2.55
N CYS A 67 -8.77 0.37 -1.33
CA CYS A 67 -7.33 0.26 -1.11
C CYS A 67 -6.69 -0.89 -1.89
N VAL A 68 -7.33 -2.07 -1.92
CA VAL A 68 -6.82 -3.26 -2.62
C VAL A 68 -6.89 -3.11 -4.15
N THR A 69 -7.87 -2.37 -4.66
CA THR A 69 -8.09 -2.23 -6.11
C THR A 69 -7.37 -1.04 -6.74
N VAL A 70 -7.34 0.10 -6.04
CA VAL A 70 -6.86 1.38 -6.59
C VAL A 70 -5.64 1.90 -5.83
N GLY A 71 -5.64 1.80 -4.49
CA GLY A 71 -4.66 2.46 -3.63
C GLY A 71 -3.20 2.01 -3.85
N ILE A 72 -3.00 0.75 -4.25
CA ILE A 72 -1.69 0.11 -4.36
C ILE A 72 -0.83 0.58 -5.55
N ASN A 73 -1.44 1.18 -6.60
CA ASN A 73 -0.73 1.51 -7.84
C ASN A 73 -0.40 3.01 -7.97
N ARG A 74 -0.42 3.75 -6.86
CA ARG A 74 -0.16 5.19 -6.87
C ARG A 74 1.33 5.47 -6.71
N LEU A 75 1.96 5.95 -7.76
CA LEU A 75 3.31 6.53 -7.69
C LEU A 75 3.23 7.90 -7.03
N ASP A 76 4.05 8.13 -6.00
CA ASP A 76 4.19 9.41 -5.33
C ASP A 76 5.67 9.83 -5.32
N VAL A 77 5.93 11.11 -5.59
CA VAL A 77 7.28 11.66 -5.71
C VAL A 77 7.54 12.57 -4.52
N ASN A 78 8.28 12.05 -3.54
CA ASN A 78 8.70 12.83 -2.39
C ASN A 78 9.93 13.69 -2.72
N ARG A 79 9.82 15.01 -2.57
CA ARG A 79 10.91 15.96 -2.82
C ARG A 79 11.45 16.50 -1.50
N VAL A 80 12.72 16.21 -1.23
CA VAL A 80 13.42 16.68 -0.02
C VAL A 80 14.62 17.52 -0.45
N THR A 81 14.66 18.78 0.00
CA THR A 81 15.80 19.66 -0.21
C THR A 81 16.79 19.49 0.93
N LEU A 82 18.00 19.05 0.63
CA LEU A 82 19.09 18.96 1.58
C LEU A 82 20.01 20.19 1.44
N ALA A 83 20.21 20.92 2.53
CA ALA A 83 21.11 22.07 2.58
C ALA A 83 22.12 21.87 3.70
N SER A 84 23.40 22.07 3.40
CA SER A 84 24.48 21.97 4.38
C SER A 84 25.63 22.90 4.00
N PRO A 85 26.22 23.63 4.96
CA PRO A 85 27.39 24.47 4.71
C PRO A 85 28.65 23.66 4.31
N LEU A 86 28.63 22.34 4.53
CA LEU A 86 29.72 21.43 4.15
C LEU A 86 29.62 20.96 2.69
N LEU A 87 28.50 21.21 2.00
CA LEU A 87 28.34 20.80 0.61
C LEU A 87 29.07 21.78 -0.33
N PRO A 88 29.85 21.27 -1.30
CA PRO A 88 30.45 22.11 -2.33
C PRO A 88 29.39 22.88 -3.13
N LYS A 89 29.74 24.08 -3.62
CA LYS A 89 28.84 24.91 -4.45
C LYS A 89 28.35 24.21 -5.72
N SER A 90 29.07 23.22 -6.22
CA SER A 90 28.64 22.40 -7.37
C SER A 90 27.38 21.58 -7.10
N PHE A 91 26.97 21.40 -5.84
CA PHE A 91 25.73 20.73 -5.46
C PHE A 91 24.52 21.68 -5.39
N ASP A 92 24.71 22.98 -5.64
CA ASP A 92 23.59 23.92 -5.70
C ASP A 92 22.71 23.59 -6.92
N GLY A 93 21.44 23.27 -6.66
CA GLY A 93 20.52 22.79 -7.69
C GLY A 93 20.74 21.35 -8.18
N TYR A 94 21.69 20.61 -7.59
CA TYR A 94 21.97 19.22 -7.98
C TYR A 94 20.85 18.29 -7.54
N ARG A 95 20.31 17.49 -8.47
CA ARG A 95 19.15 16.63 -8.27
C ARG A 95 19.56 15.16 -8.27
N VAL A 96 19.32 14.51 -7.16
CA VAL A 96 19.45 13.04 -7.02
C VAL A 96 18.06 12.44 -6.96
N VAL A 97 17.79 11.48 -7.84
CA VAL A 97 16.61 10.62 -7.74
C VAL A 97 17.05 9.29 -7.13
N GLN A 98 16.44 8.94 -6.01
CA GLN A 98 16.66 7.68 -5.32
C GLN A 98 15.46 6.76 -5.52
N ILE A 99 15.72 5.54 -5.98
CA ILE A 99 14.74 4.48 -6.14
C ILE A 99 15.13 3.32 -5.22
N SER A 100 14.17 2.78 -4.48
CA SER A 100 14.37 1.65 -3.56
C SER A 100 13.26 0.64 -3.75
N ASP A 101 13.58 -0.64 -3.57
CA ASP A 101 12.64 -1.75 -3.40
C ASP A 101 11.54 -1.80 -4.49
N LEU A 102 11.99 -1.69 -5.74
CA LEU A 102 11.10 -1.66 -6.90
C LEU A 102 10.38 -3.01 -7.08
N HIS A 103 11.00 -4.11 -6.63
CA HIS A 103 10.44 -5.46 -6.65
C HIS A 103 9.76 -5.77 -7.98
N LEU A 104 10.54 -5.63 -9.07
CA LEU A 104 10.08 -5.74 -10.45
C LEU A 104 9.36 -7.06 -10.73
N GLY A 105 9.71 -8.11 -9.98
CA GLY A 105 9.07 -9.41 -10.14
C GLY A 105 7.59 -9.44 -9.78
N SER A 106 7.09 -8.39 -9.12
CA SER A 106 5.67 -8.19 -8.83
C SER A 106 4.86 -7.66 -10.03
N TYR A 107 5.54 -7.23 -11.12
CA TYR A 107 4.97 -6.48 -12.24
C TYR A 107 5.18 -7.15 -13.62
N PHE A 108 5.74 -8.37 -13.68
CA PHE A 108 6.15 -9.06 -14.93
C PHE A 108 5.14 -9.11 -16.07
N SER A 109 3.84 -9.13 -15.77
CA SER A 109 2.79 -9.19 -16.79
C SER A 109 2.32 -7.81 -17.31
N ASP A 110 2.73 -6.72 -16.67
CA ASP A 110 2.33 -5.35 -17.04
C ASP A 110 3.42 -4.31 -16.77
N ASP A 111 4.16 -3.96 -17.83
CA ASP A 111 5.20 -2.92 -17.80
C ASP A 111 4.66 -1.49 -17.63
N SER A 112 3.33 -1.27 -17.63
CA SER A 112 2.75 0.08 -17.57
C SER A 112 3.18 0.86 -16.33
N PHE A 113 3.29 0.17 -15.18
CA PHE A 113 3.79 0.76 -13.94
C PHE A 113 5.25 1.16 -14.06
N VAL A 114 6.10 0.26 -14.58
CA VAL A 114 7.53 0.53 -14.78
C VAL A 114 7.73 1.72 -15.72
N ARG A 115 6.98 1.79 -16.82
CA ARG A 115 7.00 2.93 -17.74
C ARG A 115 6.61 4.23 -17.04
N THR A 116 5.56 4.19 -16.23
CA THR A 116 5.13 5.36 -15.43
C THR A 116 6.24 5.83 -14.48
N VAL A 117 6.96 4.90 -13.84
CA VAL A 117 8.12 5.22 -13.01
C VAL A 117 9.23 5.87 -13.84
N VAL A 118 9.60 5.27 -14.99
CA VAL A 118 10.63 5.83 -15.87
C VAL A 118 10.28 7.23 -16.36
N ASP A 119 9.05 7.44 -16.83
CA ASP A 119 8.58 8.75 -17.30
C ASP A 119 8.60 9.78 -16.17
N SER A 120 8.16 9.38 -14.96
CA SER A 120 8.22 10.24 -13.77
C SER A 120 9.67 10.62 -13.43
N VAL A 121 10.59 9.65 -13.40
CA VAL A 121 12.01 9.90 -13.11
C VAL A 121 12.63 10.85 -14.14
N ASN A 122 12.39 10.61 -15.42
CA ASN A 122 12.91 11.46 -16.51
C ASN A 122 12.35 12.90 -16.42
N SER A 123 11.09 13.06 -16.02
CA SER A 123 10.46 14.38 -15.84
C SER A 123 11.08 15.21 -14.71
N LEU A 124 11.77 14.57 -13.76
CA LEU A 124 12.48 15.26 -12.67
C LEU A 124 13.81 15.86 -13.12
N HIS A 125 14.29 15.50 -14.32
CA HIS A 125 15.59 15.87 -14.88
C HIS A 125 16.75 15.66 -13.88
N PRO A 126 16.96 14.45 -13.34
CA PRO A 126 18.00 14.19 -12.37
C PRO A 126 19.41 14.35 -12.96
N ASP A 127 20.36 14.75 -12.12
CA ASP A 127 21.79 14.72 -12.41
C ASP A 127 22.42 13.36 -12.04
N LEU A 128 21.79 12.65 -11.10
CA LEU A 128 22.17 11.31 -10.67
C LEU A 128 20.92 10.49 -10.32
N ILE A 129 20.88 9.25 -10.80
CA ILE A 129 19.89 8.25 -10.39
C ILE A 129 20.61 7.18 -9.58
N VAL A 130 20.12 6.90 -8.37
CA VAL A 130 20.67 5.87 -7.49
C VAL A 130 19.62 4.83 -7.14
N PHE A 131 20.03 3.56 -7.15
CA PHE A 131 19.23 2.43 -6.69
C PHE A 131 19.78 1.96 -5.35
N THR A 132 18.98 2.00 -4.30
CA THR A 132 19.44 1.78 -2.92
C THR A 132 18.80 0.61 -2.21
N GLY A 133 17.90 -0.11 -2.88
CA GLY A 133 17.21 -1.29 -2.36
C GLY A 133 17.01 -2.32 -3.46
N ASP A 134 16.14 -3.28 -3.22
CA ASP A 134 16.06 -4.46 -4.08
C ASP A 134 15.30 -4.17 -5.38
N LEU A 135 15.94 -4.48 -6.51
CA LEU A 135 15.30 -4.37 -7.83
C LEU A 135 14.45 -5.59 -8.17
N VAL A 136 14.87 -6.75 -7.68
CA VAL A 136 14.26 -8.07 -7.93
C VAL A 136 13.56 -8.57 -6.66
N ASN A 137 12.71 -9.60 -6.78
CA ASN A 137 12.00 -10.13 -5.61
C ASN A 137 12.76 -11.27 -4.96
N GLU A 138 13.10 -12.30 -5.72
CA GLU A 138 13.62 -13.55 -5.17
C GLU A 138 14.90 -14.03 -5.84
N SER A 139 15.08 -13.83 -7.15
CA SER A 139 16.25 -14.35 -7.84
C SER A 139 16.84 -13.38 -8.89
N PRO A 140 18.14 -13.50 -9.24
CA PRO A 140 18.77 -12.60 -10.23
C PRO A 140 18.40 -12.93 -11.69
N ASP A 141 17.81 -14.10 -11.92
CA ASP A 141 17.32 -14.59 -13.21
C ASP A 141 15.85 -14.25 -13.48
N GLU A 142 15.22 -13.51 -12.56
CA GLU A 142 13.95 -12.81 -12.75
C GLU A 142 14.05 -11.68 -13.78
#